data_AF-A0A3M2AWY3-F1
#
_entry.id   AF-A0A3M2AWY3-F1
#
_cell.length_a   1.000
_cell.length_b   1.000
_cell.length_c   1.000
_cell.angle_alpha   90.00
_cell.angle_beta   90.00
_cell.angle_gamma   90.00
#
_symmetry.space_group_name_H-M   'P 1'
#
loop_
_entity.id
_entity.type
_entity.pdbx_description
1 polymer ?
#
loop_
_entity_poly.entity_id
_entity_poly.type
_entity_poly.pdbx_seq_one_letter_code
_entity_poly.pdbx_strand_id
1 'polypeptide(L)'
;GMMFGFACNETPELMPLPITIAHALTRQLSEVRKANPELGFRPDGKSQVTVLYENGAPKAIDTVVISAQHDPELSQAQVRERVLEHVVQPVLQRFAERVDINAKHYYVNPTGVFVIGGPQADTGVTGRKIIVDTYGGFCRHGGGAFSGKDPTKVDRSATYMARYLAKNIVAAGLADKVEIQVSYAIGVAQPVSLLLETFGTHKVDPAKIVKRIQEAFDLSPRGIIQFLDLQKPQYLPTAKNGHFGHPSFRWEQRDSVPVFADLA
;
A
#
# COMPACT_ATOMS: atom_id res chain seq x y z
N GLY A 1 9.38 2.96 19.42
CA GLY A 1 8.68 2.34 18.28
C GLY A 1 9.59 2.35 17.08
N MET A 2 9.46 1.35 16.20
CA MET A 2 10.20 1.25 14.93
C MET A 2 9.19 1.35 13.78
N MET A 3 9.50 2.15 12.77
CA MET A 3 8.61 2.46 11.66
C MET A 3 9.38 2.30 10.36
N PHE A 4 8.69 1.80 9.34
CA PHE A 4 9.27 1.54 8.02
C PHE A 4 8.48 2.30 6.95
N GLY A 5 9.22 2.91 6.03
CA GLY A 5 8.71 3.49 4.81
C GLY A 5 9.36 2.84 3.60
N PHE A 6 8.62 2.69 2.51
CA PHE A 6 9.12 2.05 1.31
C PHE A 6 8.61 2.72 0.05
N ALA A 7 9.43 2.68 -1.00
CA ALA A 7 9.03 3.03 -2.36
C ALA A 7 9.86 2.23 -3.37
N CYS A 8 9.27 1.98 -4.54
CA CYS A 8 9.94 1.40 -5.69
C CYS A 8 9.31 1.91 -7.00
N ASN A 9 10.04 1.86 -8.11
CA ASN A 9 9.56 2.35 -9.42
C ASN A 9 8.67 1.36 -10.21
N GLU A 10 8.22 0.25 -9.60
CA GLU A 10 7.39 -0.78 -10.25
C GLU A 10 6.03 -0.24 -10.74
N THR A 11 5.48 0.78 -10.08
CA THR A 11 4.17 1.38 -10.40
C THR A 11 4.23 2.92 -10.44
N PRO A 12 3.29 3.60 -11.12
CA PRO A 12 3.23 5.06 -11.14
C PRO A 12 3.06 5.66 -9.75
N GLU A 13 2.46 4.95 -8.80
CA GLU A 13 2.26 5.35 -7.41
C GLU A 13 3.53 5.18 -6.55
N LEU A 14 4.59 4.61 -7.12
CA LEU A 14 5.83 4.19 -6.46
C LEU A 14 5.60 3.17 -5.33
N MET A 15 4.70 2.21 -5.59
CA MET A 15 4.34 1.10 -4.70
C MET A 15 4.76 -0.25 -5.31
N PRO A 16 4.97 -1.30 -4.49
CA PRO A 16 5.16 -2.66 -5.01
C PRO A 16 3.96 -3.09 -5.86
N LEU A 17 4.21 -3.73 -7.00
CA LEU A 17 3.14 -4.11 -7.92
C LEU A 17 2.07 -5.04 -7.29
N PRO A 18 2.42 -6.10 -6.53
CA PRO A 18 1.42 -7.07 -6.04
C PRO A 18 0.36 -6.45 -5.12
N ILE A 19 0.78 -5.64 -4.15
CA ILE A 19 -0.15 -4.98 -3.22
C ILE A 19 -1.02 -3.94 -3.93
N THR A 20 -0.45 -3.27 -4.94
CA THR A 20 -1.16 -2.27 -5.74
C THR A 20 -2.30 -2.91 -6.53
N ILE A 21 -2.06 -4.05 -7.18
CA ILE A 21 -3.10 -4.81 -7.89
C ILE A 21 -4.12 -5.37 -6.89
N ALA A 22 -3.68 -5.93 -5.75
CA ALA A 22 -4.59 -6.46 -4.74
C ALA A 22 -5.57 -5.40 -4.21
N HIS A 23 -5.08 -4.20 -3.87
CA HIS A 23 -5.92 -3.06 -3.46
C HIS A 23 -6.84 -2.57 -4.58
N ALA A 24 -6.36 -2.58 -5.83
CA ALA A 24 -7.18 -2.18 -6.98
C ALA A 24 -8.35 -3.16 -7.19
N LEU A 25 -8.13 -4.46 -7.00
CA LEU A 25 -9.17 -5.50 -7.10
C LEU A 25 -10.25 -5.33 -6.03
N THR A 26 -9.88 -5.12 -4.75
CA THR A 26 -10.88 -4.90 -3.68
C THR A 26 -11.62 -3.59 -3.84
N ARG A 27 -10.94 -2.54 -4.34
CA ARG A 27 -11.57 -1.26 -4.67
C ARG A 27 -12.60 -1.42 -5.79
N GLN A 28 -12.22 -2.04 -6.90
CA GLN A 28 -13.10 -2.30 -8.04
C GLN A 28 -14.31 -3.13 -7.62
N LEU A 29 -14.12 -4.21 -6.84
CA LEU A 29 -15.22 -5.02 -6.33
C LEU A 29 -16.21 -4.17 -5.52
N SER A 30 -15.71 -3.29 -4.64
CA SER A 30 -16.59 -2.40 -3.86
C SER A 30 -17.28 -1.34 -4.71
N GLU A 31 -16.65 -0.83 -5.76
CA GLU A 31 -17.21 0.20 -6.65
C GLU A 31 -18.31 -0.40 -7.51
N VAL A 32 -18.03 -1.52 -8.17
CA VAL A 32 -18.97 -2.29 -8.98
C VAL A 32 -20.19 -2.71 -8.16
N ARG A 33 -20.00 -3.23 -6.94
CA ARG A 33 -21.10 -3.57 -6.03
C ARG A 33 -22.05 -2.40 -5.76
N LYS A 34 -21.50 -1.19 -5.58
CA LYS A 34 -22.30 0.00 -5.24
C LYS A 34 -23.00 0.58 -6.46
N ALA A 35 -22.32 0.57 -7.61
CA ALA A 35 -22.83 1.12 -8.85
C ALA A 35 -23.88 0.20 -9.50
N ASN A 36 -23.72 -1.11 -9.34
CA ASN A 36 -24.51 -2.14 -10.01
C ASN A 36 -25.03 -3.19 -9.01
N PRO A 37 -26.01 -2.84 -8.15
CA PRO A 37 -26.54 -3.76 -7.13
C PRO A 37 -27.10 -5.08 -7.71
N GLU A 38 -27.57 -5.07 -8.95
CA GLU A 38 -28.08 -6.24 -9.68
C GLU A 38 -27.04 -7.33 -9.93
N LEU A 39 -25.75 -7.00 -9.83
CA LEU A 39 -24.67 -7.99 -9.85
C LEU A 39 -24.64 -8.87 -8.60
N GLY A 40 -25.42 -8.54 -7.57
CA GLY A 40 -25.64 -9.37 -6.38
C GLY A 40 -24.40 -9.58 -5.51
N PHE A 41 -23.42 -8.67 -5.60
CA PHE A 41 -22.26 -8.66 -4.69
C PHE A 41 -22.64 -8.05 -3.35
N ARG A 42 -22.02 -8.56 -2.29
CA ARG A 42 -22.20 -8.09 -0.90
C ARG A 42 -20.90 -7.49 -0.35
N PRO A 43 -20.92 -6.81 0.82
CA PRO A 43 -19.79 -5.99 1.25
C PRO A 43 -18.48 -6.73 1.54
N ASP A 44 -18.51 -7.99 1.98
CA ASP A 44 -17.30 -8.74 2.33
C ASP A 44 -16.57 -9.26 1.08
N GLY A 45 -15.27 -9.05 1.01
CA GLY A 45 -14.48 -9.37 -0.17
C GLY A 45 -12.98 -9.37 0.12
N LYS A 46 -12.26 -10.26 -0.56
CA LYS A 46 -10.80 -10.46 -0.41
C LYS A 46 -10.17 -10.63 -1.78
N SER A 47 -8.95 -10.13 -1.94
CA SER A 47 -8.12 -10.37 -3.11
C SER A 47 -6.75 -10.89 -2.70
N GLN A 48 -6.14 -11.67 -3.58
CA GLN A 48 -4.73 -12.06 -3.51
C GLN A 48 -4.18 -12.11 -4.93
N VAL A 49 -2.94 -11.64 -5.09
CA VAL A 49 -2.24 -11.60 -6.37
C VAL A 49 -0.84 -12.17 -6.15
N THR A 50 -0.48 -13.13 -6.99
CA THR A 50 0.87 -13.70 -7.05
C THR A 50 1.52 -13.23 -8.34
N VAL A 51 2.71 -12.64 -8.23
CA VAL A 51 3.46 -12.09 -9.36
C VAL A 51 4.80 -12.80 -9.44
N LEU A 52 5.18 -13.25 -10.63
CA LEU A 52 6.51 -13.78 -10.92
C LEU A 52 7.47 -12.61 -11.09
N TYR A 53 8.59 -12.68 -10.38
CA TYR A 53 9.69 -11.73 -10.51
C TYR A 53 10.88 -12.41 -11.19
N GLU A 54 11.51 -11.68 -12.11
CA GLU A 54 12.74 -12.09 -12.79
C GLU A 54 13.76 -10.96 -12.63
N ASN A 55 14.96 -11.27 -12.14
CA ASN A 55 16.02 -10.28 -11.88
C ASN A 55 15.55 -9.04 -11.08
N GLY A 56 14.65 -9.24 -10.11
CA GLY A 56 14.14 -8.18 -9.25
C GLY A 56 13.04 -7.30 -9.84
N ALA A 57 12.59 -7.58 -11.07
CA ALA A 57 11.50 -6.88 -11.75
C ALA A 57 10.25 -7.78 -11.93
N PRO A 58 9.02 -7.22 -11.86
CA PRO A 58 7.80 -7.98 -12.12
C PRO A 58 7.72 -8.42 -13.58
N LYS A 59 7.47 -9.70 -13.83
CA LYS A 59 7.45 -10.29 -15.17
C LYS A 59 6.05 -10.66 -15.64
N ALA A 60 5.34 -11.44 -14.83
CA ALA A 60 4.01 -11.95 -15.16
C ALA A 60 3.16 -12.13 -13.90
N ILE A 61 1.85 -11.99 -14.04
CA ILE A 61 0.91 -12.41 -13.00
C ILE A 61 0.78 -13.93 -13.08
N ASP A 62 1.00 -14.63 -11.98
CA ASP A 62 0.83 -16.09 -11.93
C ASP A 62 -0.60 -16.47 -11.56
N THR A 63 -1.07 -15.93 -10.44
CA THR A 63 -2.33 -16.33 -9.82
C THR A 63 -3.09 -15.11 -9.32
N VAL A 64 -4.39 -15.04 -9.64
CA VAL A 64 -5.34 -14.09 -9.06
C VAL A 64 -6.41 -14.87 -8.29
N VAL A 65 -6.60 -14.52 -7.02
CA VAL A 65 -7.68 -15.04 -6.17
C VAL A 65 -8.60 -13.89 -5.80
N ILE A 66 -9.91 -14.09 -6.02
CA ILE A 66 -10.95 -13.21 -5.50
C ILE A 66 -11.92 -14.07 -4.69
N SER A 67 -12.19 -13.64 -3.46
CA SER A 67 -13.36 -14.11 -2.71
C SER A 67 -14.33 -12.95 -2.59
N ALA A 68 -15.52 -13.07 -3.17
CA ALA A 68 -16.56 -12.06 -3.14
C ALA A 68 -17.81 -12.64 -2.48
N GLN A 69 -18.28 -12.00 -1.42
CA GLN A 69 -19.56 -12.32 -0.83
C GLN A 69 -20.67 -11.97 -1.83
N HIS A 70 -21.71 -12.79 -1.90
CA HIS A 70 -22.76 -12.65 -2.91
C HIS A 70 -24.13 -13.09 -2.41
N ASP A 71 -25.16 -12.79 -3.20
CA ASP A 71 -26.53 -13.23 -2.96
C ASP A 71 -26.68 -14.76 -3.11
N PRO A 72 -27.55 -15.40 -2.29
CA PRO A 72 -27.71 -16.86 -2.28
C PRO A 72 -28.28 -17.45 -3.57
N GLU A 73 -28.94 -16.63 -4.38
CA GLU A 73 -29.53 -17.03 -5.67
C GLU A 73 -28.47 -17.19 -6.77
N LEU A 74 -27.26 -16.67 -6.58
CA LEU A 74 -26.19 -16.76 -7.57
C LEU A 74 -25.44 -18.09 -7.48
N SER A 75 -25.36 -18.78 -8.61
CA SER A 75 -24.49 -19.94 -8.78
C SER A 75 -23.02 -19.51 -8.79
N GLN A 76 -22.12 -20.42 -8.41
CA GLN A 76 -20.67 -20.16 -8.46
C GLN A 76 -20.17 -19.80 -9.87
N ALA A 77 -20.79 -20.36 -10.93
CA ALA A 77 -20.45 -20.02 -12.30
C ALA A 77 -20.77 -18.55 -12.62
N GLN A 78 -21.95 -18.06 -12.22
CA GLN A 78 -22.35 -16.66 -12.41
C GLN A 78 -21.45 -15.71 -11.59
N VAL A 79 -21.13 -16.07 -10.35
CA VAL A 79 -20.21 -15.25 -9.51
C VAL A 79 -18.83 -15.18 -10.16
N ARG A 80 -18.30 -16.32 -10.65
CA ARG A 80 -17.02 -16.37 -11.35
C ARG A 80 -17.01 -15.47 -12.57
N GLU A 81 -18.00 -15.58 -13.45
CA GLU A 81 -18.13 -14.77 -14.65
C GLU A 81 -18.15 -13.27 -14.31
N ARG A 82 -19.05 -12.85 -13.41
CA ARG A 82 -19.19 -11.45 -13.00
C ARG A 82 -17.92 -10.88 -12.38
N VAL A 83 -17.21 -11.67 -11.56
CA VAL A 83 -15.93 -11.24 -10.96
C VAL A 83 -14.86 -11.08 -12.03
N LEU A 84 -14.76 -12.01 -12.96
CA LEU A 84 -13.74 -11.92 -14.02
C LEU A 84 -14.00 -10.73 -14.93
N GLU A 85 -15.24 -10.54 -15.37
CA GLU A 85 -15.65 -9.48 -16.30
C GLU A 85 -15.60 -8.08 -15.66
N HIS A 86 -16.24 -7.90 -14.50
CA HIS A 86 -16.43 -6.56 -13.94
C HIS A 86 -15.33 -6.15 -12.95
N VAL A 87 -14.56 -7.10 -12.41
CA VAL A 87 -13.54 -6.82 -11.39
C VAL A 87 -12.13 -7.10 -11.87
N VAL A 88 -11.85 -8.32 -12.33
CA VAL A 88 -10.47 -8.74 -12.61
C VAL A 88 -9.95 -8.14 -13.91
N GLN A 89 -10.65 -8.34 -15.04
CA GLN A 89 -10.21 -7.86 -16.34
C GLN A 89 -9.98 -6.33 -16.38
N PRO A 90 -10.90 -5.48 -15.88
CA PRO A 90 -10.71 -4.02 -15.90
C PRO A 90 -9.52 -3.58 -15.05
N VAL A 91 -9.26 -4.27 -13.94
CA VAL A 91 -8.11 -3.97 -13.08
C VAL A 91 -6.81 -4.40 -13.72
N LEU A 92 -6.72 -5.64 -14.22
CA LEU A 92 -5.49 -6.15 -14.82
C LEU A 92 -5.10 -5.35 -16.07
N GLN A 93 -6.06 -4.94 -16.89
CA GLN A 93 -5.79 -4.14 -18.10
C GLN A 93 -5.03 -2.84 -17.81
N ARG A 94 -5.23 -2.23 -16.63
CA ARG A 94 -4.50 -1.01 -16.19
C ARG A 94 -3.01 -1.23 -15.98
N PHE A 95 -2.57 -2.50 -15.86
CA PHE A 95 -1.18 -2.87 -15.61
C PHE A 95 -0.53 -3.60 -16.81
N ALA A 96 -1.22 -3.71 -17.94
CA ALA A 96 -0.74 -4.43 -19.13
C ALA A 96 0.60 -3.93 -19.68
N GLU A 97 0.90 -2.64 -19.52
CA GLU A 97 2.19 -2.05 -19.94
C GLU A 97 3.35 -2.37 -18.99
N ARG A 98 3.07 -2.96 -17.82
CA ARG A 98 4.06 -3.15 -16.73
C ARG A 98 4.38 -4.60 -16.43
N VAL A 99 3.45 -5.50 -16.73
CA VAL A 99 3.56 -6.92 -16.40
C VAL A 99 2.73 -7.71 -17.41
N ASP A 100 3.12 -8.95 -17.72
CA ASP A 100 2.22 -9.84 -18.44
C ASP A 100 1.00 -10.16 -17.56
N ILE A 101 -0.16 -9.70 -18.00
CA ILE A 101 -1.42 -9.80 -17.26
C ILE A 101 -2.20 -11.09 -17.54
N ASN A 102 -1.67 -11.98 -18.41
CA ASN A 102 -2.29 -13.27 -18.69
C ASN A 102 -2.04 -14.24 -17.54
N ALA A 103 -2.76 -14.05 -16.43
CA ALA A 103 -2.60 -14.89 -15.26
C ALA A 103 -2.89 -16.35 -15.60
N LYS A 104 -2.01 -17.25 -15.13
CA LYS A 104 -2.15 -18.70 -15.35
C LYS A 104 -3.34 -19.27 -14.58
N HIS A 105 -3.61 -18.71 -13.40
CA HIS A 105 -4.64 -19.22 -12.51
C HIS A 105 -5.59 -18.10 -12.06
N TYR A 106 -6.89 -18.36 -12.21
CA TYR A 106 -7.96 -17.52 -11.68
C TYR A 106 -8.82 -18.35 -10.73
N TYR A 107 -8.76 -18.02 -9.44
CA TYR A 107 -9.60 -18.63 -8.40
C TYR A 107 -10.65 -17.61 -7.95
N VAL A 108 -11.92 -17.90 -8.23
CA VAL A 108 -13.04 -17.11 -7.71
C VAL A 108 -13.80 -17.99 -6.74
N ASN A 109 -13.91 -17.53 -5.49
CA ASN A 109 -14.57 -18.26 -4.40
C ASN A 109 -14.14 -19.74 -4.34
N PRO A 110 -12.84 -20.06 -4.18
CA PRO A 110 -12.34 -21.44 -4.27
C PRO A 110 -12.95 -22.38 -3.20
N THR A 111 -13.48 -21.83 -2.11
CA THR A 111 -14.19 -22.56 -1.06
C THR A 111 -15.67 -22.80 -1.37
N GLY A 112 -16.17 -22.32 -2.52
CA GLY A 112 -17.58 -22.39 -2.92
C GLY A 112 -18.40 -21.19 -2.41
N VAL A 113 -19.60 -21.48 -1.91
CA VAL A 113 -20.61 -20.45 -1.60
C VAL A 113 -20.15 -19.49 -0.50
N PHE A 114 -20.28 -18.18 -0.75
CA PHE A 114 -19.95 -17.12 0.23
C PHE A 114 -21.13 -16.15 0.39
N VAL A 115 -22.17 -16.57 1.11
CA VAL A 115 -23.40 -15.78 1.34
C VAL A 115 -23.35 -15.04 2.68
N ILE A 116 -22.84 -15.70 3.73
CA ILE A 116 -22.72 -15.17 5.09
C ILE A 116 -21.30 -14.63 5.26
N GLY A 117 -21.17 -13.34 5.59
CA GLY A 117 -19.88 -12.65 5.71
C GLY A 117 -19.95 -11.51 6.73
N GLY A 118 -18.88 -10.73 6.82
CA GLY A 118 -18.77 -9.63 7.77
C GLY A 118 -18.82 -10.10 9.24
N PRO A 119 -19.27 -9.24 10.18
CA PRO A 119 -19.26 -9.54 11.61
C PRO A 119 -20.04 -10.79 12.05
N GLN A 120 -20.98 -11.27 11.22
CA GLN A 120 -21.71 -12.50 11.48
C GLN A 120 -20.81 -13.74 11.30
N ALA A 121 -19.82 -13.68 10.41
CA ALA A 121 -18.96 -14.80 10.07
C ALA A 121 -17.60 -14.76 10.79
N ASP A 122 -17.12 -13.57 11.18
CA ASP A 122 -15.82 -13.38 11.83
C ASP A 122 -15.82 -12.15 12.74
N THR A 123 -14.97 -12.14 13.76
CA THR A 123 -14.80 -10.99 14.66
C THR A 123 -13.74 -10.03 14.12
N GLY A 124 -14.17 -8.84 13.71
CA GLY A 124 -13.26 -7.77 13.29
C GLY A 124 -12.70 -6.99 14.48
N VAL A 125 -11.40 -6.71 14.47
CA VAL A 125 -10.75 -5.81 15.44
C VAL A 125 -9.75 -4.87 14.76
N THR A 126 -9.59 -3.67 15.33
CA THR A 126 -8.68 -2.64 14.83
C THR A 126 -7.24 -3.14 14.78
N GLY A 127 -6.50 -2.81 13.71
CA GLY A 127 -5.07 -3.11 13.61
C GLY A 127 -4.71 -4.56 13.30
N ARG A 128 -5.66 -5.36 12.78
CA ARG A 128 -5.38 -6.75 12.32
C ARG A 128 -5.22 -6.89 10.81
N LYS A 129 -4.92 -5.79 10.13
CA LYS A 129 -4.64 -5.71 8.69
C LYS A 129 -3.40 -4.84 8.38
N ILE A 130 -2.48 -4.70 9.33
CA ILE A 130 -1.30 -3.80 9.20
C ILE A 130 -0.44 -4.03 7.96
N ILE A 131 -0.33 -5.28 7.48
CA ILE A 131 0.43 -5.58 6.25
C ILE A 131 -0.36 -5.18 4.99
N VAL A 132 -1.69 -5.31 5.02
CA VAL A 132 -2.58 -4.81 3.95
C VAL A 132 -2.64 -3.29 3.96
N ASP A 133 -2.59 -2.66 5.14
CA ASP A 133 -2.55 -1.20 5.29
C ASP A 133 -1.28 -0.59 4.70
N THR A 134 -0.20 -1.37 4.59
CA THR A 134 1.13 -0.93 4.17
C THR A 134 1.53 -1.49 2.80
N TYR A 135 2.49 -2.42 2.76
CA TYR A 135 3.22 -2.81 1.54
C TYR A 135 2.98 -4.28 1.14
N GLY A 136 1.98 -4.95 1.71
CA GLY A 136 1.60 -6.31 1.33
C GLY A 136 2.67 -7.36 1.63
N GLY A 137 3.58 -7.09 2.57
CA GLY A 137 4.67 -7.97 2.97
C GLY A 137 5.94 -7.79 2.15
N PHE A 138 5.97 -6.86 1.20
CA PHE A 138 7.13 -6.57 0.36
C PHE A 138 8.26 -5.84 1.10
N CYS A 139 7.92 -5.19 2.21
CA CYS A 139 8.81 -4.38 3.05
C CYS A 139 8.65 -4.81 4.52
N ARG A 140 9.67 -4.56 5.33
CA ARG A 140 9.62 -4.79 6.78
C ARG A 140 8.53 -3.94 7.45
N HIS A 141 8.08 -4.38 8.61
CA HIS A 141 7.04 -3.69 9.37
C HIS A 141 7.37 -3.71 10.87
N GLY A 142 7.25 -2.56 11.53
CA GLY A 142 7.65 -2.40 12.94
C GLY A 142 6.57 -2.72 13.98
N GLY A 143 5.38 -3.12 13.52
CA GLY A 143 4.32 -3.71 14.35
C GLY A 143 3.19 -2.77 14.77
N GLY A 144 3.38 -1.45 14.65
CA GLY A 144 2.37 -0.46 15.03
C GLY A 144 1.20 -0.41 14.04
N ALA A 145 -0.04 -0.55 14.52
CA ALA A 145 -1.25 -0.29 13.73
C ALA A 145 -1.52 1.21 13.56
N PHE A 146 -2.28 1.59 12.52
CA PHE A 146 -2.59 3.00 12.23
C PHE A 146 -3.95 3.44 12.78
N SER A 147 -5.04 2.80 12.36
CA SER A 147 -6.43 3.18 12.68
C SER A 147 -6.68 3.31 14.20
N GLY A 148 -7.46 4.33 14.60
CA GLY A 148 -7.77 4.63 16.01
C GLY A 148 -6.74 5.49 16.76
N LYS A 149 -5.63 5.90 16.11
CA LYS A 149 -4.57 6.72 16.73
C LYS A 149 -4.56 8.13 16.16
N ASP A 150 -4.39 9.15 17.01
CA ASP A 150 -4.13 10.52 16.55
C ASP A 150 -2.64 10.68 16.11
N PRO A 151 -2.28 11.81 15.46
CA PRO A 151 -0.95 11.99 14.85
C PRO A 151 0.22 12.04 15.84
N THR A 152 -0.03 12.25 17.13
CA THR A 152 1.03 12.21 18.15
C THR A 152 1.62 10.80 18.33
N LYS A 153 0.94 9.77 17.84
CA LYS A 153 1.38 8.37 17.93
C LYS A 153 2.29 8.08 16.74
N VAL A 154 3.59 7.98 17.03
CA VAL A 154 4.65 7.83 16.03
C VAL A 154 4.46 6.60 15.14
N ASP A 155 3.81 5.54 15.62
CA ASP A 155 3.42 4.38 14.82
C ASP A 155 2.70 4.75 13.51
N ARG A 156 1.91 5.84 13.52
CA ARG A 156 1.22 6.35 12.34
C ARG A 156 2.05 7.46 11.67
N SER A 157 2.31 8.54 12.39
CA SER A 157 2.88 9.76 11.79
C SER A 157 4.29 9.54 11.25
N ALA A 158 5.16 8.83 11.95
CA ALA A 158 6.51 8.57 11.47
C ALA A 158 6.52 7.53 10.34
N THR A 159 5.60 6.56 10.33
CA THR A 159 5.46 5.65 9.17
C THR A 159 5.03 6.42 7.92
N TYR A 160 4.11 7.38 8.05
CA TYR A 160 3.73 8.26 6.94
C TYR A 160 4.89 9.13 6.46
N MET A 161 5.68 9.68 7.39
CA MET A 161 6.88 10.43 7.02
C MET A 161 7.93 9.55 6.33
N ALA A 162 8.16 8.33 6.82
CA ALA A 162 9.07 7.39 6.20
C ALA A 162 8.63 7.03 4.77
N ARG A 163 7.31 6.82 4.55
CA ARG A 163 6.75 6.66 3.20
C ARG A 163 7.01 7.89 2.33
N TYR A 164 6.72 9.09 2.85
CA TYR A 164 6.91 10.35 2.12
C TYR A 164 8.35 10.49 1.64
N LEU A 165 9.32 10.29 2.53
CA LEU A 165 10.74 10.38 2.23
C LEU A 165 11.16 9.32 1.20
N ALA A 166 10.80 8.06 1.41
CA ALA A 166 11.12 6.97 0.48
C ALA A 166 10.60 7.26 -0.92
N LYS A 167 9.35 7.74 -1.00
CA LYS A 167 8.69 8.10 -2.26
C LYS A 167 9.42 9.25 -2.99
N ASN A 168 9.84 10.28 -2.25
CA ASN A 168 10.56 11.41 -2.82
C ASN A 168 11.98 11.03 -3.29
N ILE A 169 12.67 10.13 -2.59
CA ILE A 169 14.00 9.64 -3.00
C ILE A 169 13.93 8.87 -4.33
N VAL A 170 12.96 7.94 -4.46
CA VAL A 170 12.76 7.20 -5.71
C VAL A 170 12.28 8.13 -6.83
N ALA A 171 11.38 9.08 -6.52
CA ALA A 171 10.91 10.06 -7.49
C ALA A 171 12.02 11.02 -7.98
N ALA A 172 12.99 11.34 -7.12
CA ALA A 172 14.19 12.10 -7.48
C ALA A 172 15.20 11.28 -8.29
N GLY A 173 14.93 10.01 -8.54
CA GLY A 173 15.78 9.14 -9.35
C GLY A 173 17.02 8.63 -8.64
N LEU A 174 17.19 8.90 -7.33
CA LEU A 174 18.39 8.55 -6.57
C LEU A 174 18.57 7.05 -6.33
N ALA A 175 17.48 6.29 -6.39
CA ALA A 175 17.46 4.84 -6.33
C ALA A 175 16.16 4.31 -6.94
N ASP A 176 16.17 3.06 -7.42
CA ASP A 176 14.96 2.45 -8.00
C ASP A 176 14.04 1.84 -6.93
N LYS A 177 14.61 1.49 -5.76
CA LYS A 177 13.92 0.88 -4.62
C LYS A 177 14.59 1.30 -3.31
N VAL A 178 13.81 1.77 -2.36
CA VAL A 178 14.33 2.18 -1.04
C VAL A 178 13.42 1.76 0.10
N GLU A 179 14.05 1.43 1.23
CA GLU A 179 13.40 1.26 2.52
C GLU A 179 14.04 2.21 3.53
N ILE A 180 13.21 2.96 4.25
CA ILE A 180 13.63 3.83 5.35
C ILE A 180 13.15 3.20 6.65
N GLN A 181 14.04 3.07 7.61
CA GLN A 181 13.70 2.73 8.99
C GLN A 181 13.91 3.95 9.88
N VAL A 182 12.90 4.30 10.68
CA VAL A 182 13.01 5.30 11.74
C VAL A 182 12.62 4.67 13.07
N SER A 183 13.36 4.98 14.14
CA SER A 183 12.98 4.53 15.48
C SER A 183 13.05 5.65 16.53
N TYR A 184 12.15 5.57 17.51
CA TYR A 184 12.03 6.54 18.60
C TYR A 184 12.06 5.83 19.94
N ALA A 185 12.77 6.42 20.90
CA ALA A 185 12.65 6.11 22.32
C ALA A 185 11.51 6.95 22.93
N ILE A 186 10.79 6.39 23.89
CA ILE A 186 9.69 7.09 24.57
C ILE A 186 10.26 8.33 25.29
N GLY A 187 9.65 9.49 25.07
CA GLY A 187 10.06 10.77 25.67
C GLY A 187 11.20 11.50 24.94
N VAL A 188 11.80 10.91 23.89
CA VAL A 188 12.83 11.55 23.08
C VAL A 188 12.21 12.10 21.80
N ALA A 189 12.39 13.40 21.56
CA ALA A 189 11.77 14.08 20.43
C ALA A 189 12.38 13.66 19.08
N GLN A 190 13.70 13.61 18.97
CA GLN A 190 14.38 13.22 17.73
C GLN A 190 14.50 11.69 17.63
N PRO A 191 14.51 11.12 16.41
CA PRO A 191 14.68 9.68 16.24
C PRO A 191 16.06 9.24 16.74
N VAL A 192 16.10 8.07 17.39
CA VAL A 192 17.36 7.45 17.86
C VAL A 192 18.10 6.72 16.74
N SER A 193 17.41 6.44 15.63
CA SER A 193 18.01 5.84 14.43
C SER A 193 17.19 6.21 13.19
N LEU A 194 17.92 6.53 12.11
CA LEU A 194 17.44 6.70 10.73
C LEU A 194 18.35 5.86 9.83
N LEU A 195 17.81 4.83 9.20
CA LEU A 195 18.54 3.95 8.28
C LEU A 195 17.89 3.97 6.90
N LEU A 196 18.72 3.85 5.86
CA LEU A 196 18.30 3.77 4.46
C LEU A 196 18.89 2.50 3.84
N GLU A 197 18.03 1.63 3.34
CA GLU A 197 18.38 0.48 2.50
C GLU A 197 17.94 0.78 1.07
N THR A 198 18.80 0.48 0.09
CA THR A 198 18.57 0.77 -1.34
C THR A 198 18.59 -0.50 -2.19
N PHE A 199 18.85 -1.66 -1.59
CA PHE A 199 18.89 -2.97 -2.24
C PHE A 199 19.85 -2.99 -3.45
N GLY A 200 20.95 -2.24 -3.36
CA GLY A 200 21.93 -2.09 -4.45
C GLY A 200 21.45 -1.25 -5.64
N THR A 201 20.30 -0.57 -5.54
CA THR A 201 19.72 0.23 -6.65
C THR A 201 20.05 1.72 -6.60
N HIS A 202 20.87 2.15 -5.64
CA HIS A 202 21.27 3.54 -5.51
C HIS A 202 22.15 3.99 -6.67
N LYS A 203 21.98 5.25 -7.08
CA LYS A 203 22.80 5.92 -8.11
C LYS A 203 23.82 6.88 -7.50
N VAL A 204 23.68 7.14 -6.20
CA VAL A 204 24.48 8.04 -5.40
C VAL A 204 24.76 7.39 -4.04
N ASP A 205 25.79 7.85 -3.34
CA ASP A 205 26.12 7.35 -2.01
C ASP A 205 24.92 7.48 -1.04
N PRO A 206 24.37 6.37 -0.51
CA PRO A 206 23.25 6.40 0.44
C PRO A 206 23.50 7.28 1.67
N ALA A 207 24.76 7.42 2.12
CA ALA A 207 25.10 8.28 3.25
C ALA A 207 24.78 9.76 2.97
N LYS A 208 24.94 10.23 1.72
CA LYS A 208 24.57 11.59 1.31
C LYS A 208 23.06 11.80 1.36
N ILE A 209 22.27 10.79 0.98
CA ILE A 209 20.81 10.83 1.05
C ILE A 209 20.36 10.95 2.52
N VAL A 210 20.91 10.12 3.40
CA VAL A 210 20.60 10.16 4.85
C VAL A 210 20.95 11.52 5.44
N LYS A 211 22.15 12.05 5.13
CA LYS A 211 22.57 13.38 5.58
C LYS A 211 21.61 14.47 5.11
N ARG A 212 21.21 14.45 3.84
CA ARG A 212 20.25 15.41 3.29
C ARG A 212 18.90 15.36 4.01
N ILE A 213 18.41 14.16 4.34
CA ILE A 213 17.15 14.03 5.10
C ILE A 213 17.28 14.71 6.47
N GLN A 214 18.40 14.49 7.18
CA GLN A 214 18.63 15.07 8.50
C GLN A 214 18.76 16.59 8.48
N GLU A 215 19.31 17.16 7.40
CA GLU A 215 19.44 18.60 7.21
C GLU A 215 18.13 19.28 6.82
N ALA A 216 17.29 18.61 6.03
CA ALA A 216 16.12 19.23 5.42
C ALA A 216 14.81 19.04 6.21
N PHE A 217 14.71 18.01 7.06
CA PHE A 217 13.45 17.64 7.72
C PHE A 217 13.59 17.55 9.24
N ASP A 218 12.70 18.24 9.96
CA ASP A 218 12.49 17.97 11.39
C ASP A 218 11.69 16.68 11.57
N LEU A 219 12.41 15.59 11.89
CA LEU A 219 11.81 14.28 12.14
C LEU A 219 11.27 14.12 13.57
N SER A 220 11.17 15.19 14.36
CA SER A 220 10.41 15.13 15.61
C SER A 220 8.93 14.86 15.35
N PRO A 221 8.18 14.24 16.29
CA PRO A 221 6.73 14.06 16.13
C PRO A 221 6.01 15.37 15.81
N ARG A 222 6.43 16.49 16.42
CA ARG A 222 5.88 17.82 16.14
C ARG A 222 6.21 18.29 14.72
N GLY A 223 7.47 18.17 14.30
CA GLY A 223 7.91 18.53 12.95
C GLY A 223 7.16 17.77 11.87
N ILE A 224 7.00 16.45 12.05
CA ILE A 224 6.23 15.59 11.15
C ILE A 224 4.76 16.02 11.06
N ILE A 225 4.12 16.28 12.21
CA ILE A 225 2.71 16.68 12.26
C ILE A 225 2.49 17.99 11.51
N GLN A 226 3.40 18.96 11.67
CA GLN A 226 3.31 20.26 11.00
C GLN A 226 3.60 20.13 9.51
N PHE A 227 4.67 19.44 9.13
CA PHE A 227 5.09 19.28 7.74
C PHE A 227 4.06 18.53 6.89
N LEU A 228 3.50 17.43 7.43
CA LEU A 228 2.46 16.64 6.76
C LEU A 228 1.04 17.11 7.08
N ASP A 229 0.88 18.23 7.79
CA ASP A 229 -0.41 18.85 8.10
C ASP A 229 -1.45 17.84 8.62
N LEU A 230 -1.05 17.11 9.66
CA LEU A 230 -1.77 15.92 10.13
C LEU A 230 -2.96 16.24 11.04
N GLN A 231 -3.08 17.45 11.61
CA GLN A 231 -4.16 17.78 12.55
C GLN A 231 -5.48 18.12 11.83
N LYS A 232 -5.96 17.20 10.99
CA LYS A 232 -7.19 17.31 10.20
C LYS A 232 -8.00 16.01 10.24
N PRO A 233 -9.33 16.07 10.07
CA PRO A 233 -10.19 14.89 9.98
C PRO A 233 -10.06 14.19 8.61
N GLN A 234 -8.90 13.64 8.30
CA GLN A 234 -8.53 13.11 6.96
C GLN A 234 -8.28 11.60 6.92
N TYR A 235 -8.53 10.88 8.02
CA TYR A 235 -8.09 9.49 8.19
C TYR A 235 -9.11 8.43 7.80
N LEU A 236 -10.40 8.79 7.66
CA LEU A 236 -11.42 7.80 7.31
C LEU A 236 -11.15 7.14 5.94
N PRO A 237 -10.71 7.87 4.88
CA PRO A 237 -10.37 7.24 3.61
C PRO A 237 -9.20 6.24 3.69
N THR A 238 -8.29 6.38 4.66
CA THR A 238 -7.12 5.50 4.79
C THR A 238 -7.48 4.13 5.35
N ALA A 239 -8.63 3.98 6.01
CA ALA A 239 -9.03 2.76 6.72
C ALA A 239 -9.41 1.57 5.81
N LYS A 240 -9.22 1.71 4.49
CA LYS A 240 -9.47 0.68 3.48
C LYS A 240 -8.55 0.91 2.27
N ASN A 241 -8.26 -0.16 1.53
CA ASN A 241 -7.48 -0.12 0.29
C ASN A 241 -6.10 0.57 0.43
N GLY A 242 -5.45 0.39 1.58
CA GLY A 242 -4.10 0.88 1.85
C GLY A 242 -4.03 2.33 2.33
N HIS A 243 -3.04 2.61 3.19
CA HIS A 243 -2.70 3.96 3.60
C HIS A 243 -1.76 4.66 2.59
N PHE A 244 -1.19 3.91 1.65
CA PHE A 244 -0.16 4.37 0.72
C PHE A 244 -0.57 4.15 -0.74
N GLY A 245 0.03 4.94 -1.63
CA GLY A 245 -0.23 4.90 -3.08
C GLY A 245 -1.41 5.76 -3.55
N HIS A 246 -2.22 6.35 -2.66
CA HIS A 246 -3.32 7.23 -3.07
C HIS A 246 -2.90 8.71 -3.15
N PRO A 247 -3.01 9.38 -4.31
CA PRO A 247 -2.42 10.71 -4.52
C PRO A 247 -3.07 11.84 -3.71
N SER A 248 -4.26 11.63 -3.13
CA SER A 248 -4.91 12.65 -2.28
C SER A 248 -4.27 12.80 -0.90
N PHE A 249 -3.37 11.91 -0.48
CA PHE A 249 -2.75 11.97 0.84
C PHE A 249 -1.50 12.86 0.84
N ARG A 250 -1.30 13.60 1.93
CA ARG A 250 -0.17 14.53 2.05
C ARG A 250 1.19 13.83 1.99
N TRP A 251 1.29 12.64 2.59
CA TRP A 251 2.50 11.80 2.57
C TRP A 251 2.74 11.09 1.22
N GLU A 252 1.85 11.25 0.24
CA GLU A 252 2.02 10.70 -1.10
C GLU A 252 2.50 11.76 -2.13
N GLN A 253 2.70 13.01 -1.70
CA GLN A 253 3.22 14.08 -2.56
C GLN A 253 4.73 13.91 -2.83
N ARG A 254 5.17 14.42 -3.98
CA ARG A 254 6.57 14.40 -4.46
C ARG A 254 7.20 15.79 -4.49
N ASP A 255 6.68 16.70 -3.66
CA ASP A 255 7.05 18.10 -3.62
C ASP A 255 8.43 18.35 -2.98
N SER A 256 9.03 17.33 -2.36
CA SER A 256 10.41 17.40 -1.86
C SER A 256 11.44 16.81 -2.84
N VAL A 257 11.07 16.43 -4.07
CA VAL A 257 12.06 16.04 -5.09
C VAL A 257 13.15 17.11 -5.28
N PRO A 258 12.84 18.43 -5.34
CA PRO A 258 13.85 19.47 -5.46
C PRO A 258 14.85 19.52 -4.29
N VAL A 259 14.47 19.03 -3.10
CA VAL A 259 15.36 18.95 -1.92
C VAL A 259 16.54 18.00 -2.19
N PHE A 260 16.43 17.12 -3.17
CA PHE A 260 17.45 16.13 -3.53
C PHE A 260 18.16 16.42 -4.87
N ALA A 261 17.85 17.55 -5.53
CA ALA A 261 18.21 17.78 -6.93
C ALA A 261 19.72 17.82 -7.20
N ASP A 262 20.53 18.31 -6.26
CA ASP A 262 21.99 18.40 -6.35
C ASP A 262 22.71 17.09 -5.98
N LEU A 263 21.97 16.05 -5.56
CA LEU A 263 22.54 14.74 -5.33
C LEU A 263 22.61 13.90 -6.61
N ALA A 264 21.70 14.14 -7.56
CA ALA A 264 21.50 13.33 -8.78
C ALA A 264 22.57 13.56 -9.86
#